data_AF-A0A832HRL8-F1
#
_entry.id   AF-A0A832HRL8-F1
#
_cell.length_a   1.000
_cell.length_b   1.000
_cell.length_c   1.000
_cell.angle_alpha   90.00
_cell.angle_beta   90.00
_cell.angle_gamma   90.00
#
_symmetry.space_group_name_H-M   'P 1'
#
loop_
_entity.id
_entity.type
_entity.pdbx_description
1 polymer ?
#
loop_
_entity_poly.entity_id
_entity_poly.type
_entity_poly.pdbx_seq_one_letter_code
_entity_poly.pdbx_strand_id
1 'polypeptide(L)'
;MGREKAKDEARKLPSGTLLVMGVLVACFGLLAALFFYLHKSASLAAAKKTKPSLLDERDEVVYSKYAGSKSCRDCHTNAYALWENSHHRLAERHVNPEIDRRFFEPAQVIRHNSQTSEVRIVEGRF
;
A
#
# COMPACT_ATOMS: atom_id res chain seq x y z
N MET A 1 25.59 -56.59 -56.44
CA MET A 1 24.26 -55.94 -56.36
C MET A 1 23.95 -55.72 -54.89
N GLY A 2 23.53 -54.56 -54.37
CA GLY A 2 23.21 -53.25 -54.92
C GLY A 2 23.25 -52.26 -53.75
N ARG A 3 23.82 -51.08 -53.97
CA ARG A 3 23.96 -50.01 -52.99
C ARG A 3 22.85 -49.00 -53.30
N GLU A 4 21.67 -49.18 -52.74
CA GLU A 4 20.56 -48.25 -52.96
C GLU A 4 20.71 -47.02 -52.06
N LYS A 5 20.64 -45.88 -52.72
CA LYS A 5 20.87 -44.55 -52.17
C LYS A 5 19.60 -44.06 -51.49
N ALA A 6 19.62 -43.94 -50.16
CA ALA A 6 18.74 -43.00 -49.48
C ALA A 6 19.39 -41.61 -49.63
N LYS A 7 18.90 -40.81 -50.59
CA LYS A 7 19.22 -39.38 -50.67
C LYS A 7 18.18 -38.61 -49.87
N ASP A 8 18.68 -37.78 -48.98
CA ASP A 8 17.96 -36.75 -48.24
C ASP A 8 17.09 -35.88 -49.16
N GLU A 9 15.77 -35.93 -48.97
CA GLU A 9 14.83 -34.95 -49.49
C GLU A 9 14.54 -33.94 -48.37
N ALA A 10 15.41 -32.95 -48.22
CA ALA A 10 15.15 -31.79 -47.38
C ALA A 10 14.01 -30.96 -48.00
N ARG A 11 12.80 -31.14 -47.50
CA ARG A 11 11.58 -30.43 -47.95
C ARG A 11 11.77 -28.91 -47.77
N LYS A 12 12.03 -28.20 -48.87
CA LYS A 12 12.15 -26.74 -48.89
C LYS A 12 10.78 -26.11 -48.57
N LEU A 13 10.69 -25.43 -47.42
CA LEU A 13 9.49 -24.67 -47.03
C LEU A 13 9.24 -23.54 -48.03
N PRO A 14 8.02 -23.39 -48.59
CA PRO A 14 7.72 -22.31 -49.53
C PRO A 14 7.81 -20.95 -48.82
N SER A 15 8.35 -19.96 -49.51
CA SER A 15 8.62 -18.61 -48.99
C SER A 15 7.41 -17.92 -48.35
N GLY A 16 6.19 -18.23 -48.80
CA GLY A 16 4.94 -17.74 -48.20
C GLY A 16 4.69 -18.21 -46.77
N THR A 17 5.19 -19.39 -46.40
CA THR A 17 5.01 -19.96 -45.04
C THR A 17 5.81 -19.18 -43.99
N LEU A 18 7.00 -18.68 -44.36
CA LEU A 18 7.84 -17.88 -43.46
C LEU A 18 7.23 -16.49 -43.21
N LEU A 19 6.58 -15.89 -44.21
CA LEU A 19 5.85 -14.63 -44.07
C LEU A 19 4.64 -14.78 -43.13
N VAL A 20 3.83 -15.82 -43.30
CA VAL A 20 2.67 -16.08 -42.43
C VAL A 20 3.10 -16.33 -40.98
N MET A 21 4.15 -17.14 -40.77
CA MET A 21 4.71 -17.36 -39.43
C MET A 21 5.25 -16.07 -38.81
N GLY A 22 5.91 -15.22 -39.59
CA GLY A 22 6.40 -13.91 -39.13
C GLY A 22 5.27 -12.97 -38.68
N VAL A 23 4.16 -12.92 -39.42
CA VAL A 23 2.98 -12.12 -39.06
C VAL A 23 2.33 -12.65 -37.78
N LEU A 24 2.18 -13.97 -37.64
CA LEU A 24 1.58 -14.57 -36.45
C LEU A 24 2.40 -14.29 -35.18
N VAL A 25 3.73 -14.37 -35.26
CA VAL A 25 4.63 -14.04 -34.14
C VAL A 25 4.53 -12.55 -33.76
N ALA A 26 4.46 -11.65 -34.74
CA ALA A 26 4.30 -10.22 -34.48
C ALA A 26 2.95 -9.90 -33.82
N CYS A 27 1.85 -10.51 -34.29
CA CYS A 27 0.53 -10.36 -33.69
C CYS A 27 0.50 -10.89 -32.25
N PHE A 28 1.11 -12.05 -31.98
CA PHE A 28 1.19 -12.59 -30.63
C PHE A 28 2.00 -11.70 -29.69
N GLY A 29 3.13 -11.15 -30.17
CA GLY A 29 3.93 -10.19 -29.40
C GLY A 29 3.17 -8.91 -29.06
N LEU A 30 2.40 -8.37 -30.01
CA LEU A 30 1.56 -7.18 -29.77
C LEU A 30 0.43 -7.45 -28.77
N LEU A 31 -0.24 -8.61 -28.88
CA LEU A 31 -1.29 -9.01 -27.93
C LEU A 31 -0.74 -9.22 -26.52
N ALA A 32 0.43 -9.85 -26.39
CA ALA A 32 1.11 -10.01 -25.11
C ALA A 32 1.51 -8.66 -24.51
N ALA A 33 2.09 -7.75 -25.30
CA ALA A 33 2.46 -6.41 -24.84
C ALA A 33 1.24 -5.61 -24.36
N LEU A 34 0.13 -5.68 -25.11
CA LEU A 34 -1.13 -5.04 -24.73
C LEU A 34 -1.69 -5.64 -23.43
N PHE A 35 -1.67 -6.96 -23.29
CA PHE A 35 -2.09 -7.64 -22.07
C PHE A 35 -1.26 -7.18 -20.86
N PHE A 36 0.07 -7.15 -20.96
CA PHE A 36 0.93 -6.66 -19.89
C PHE A 36 0.70 -5.18 -19.54
N TYR A 37 0.46 -4.32 -20.54
CA TYR A 37 0.17 -2.90 -20.33
C TYR A 37 -1.16 -2.68 -19.59
N LEU A 38 -2.20 -3.42 -19.97
CA LEU A 38 -3.51 -3.38 -19.32
C LEU A 38 -3.48 -4.00 -17.91
N HIS A 39 -2.72 -5.06 -17.71
CA HIS A 39 -2.61 -5.70 -16.40
C HIS A 39 -1.82 -4.84 -15.38
N LYS A 40 -0.79 -4.12 -15.84
CA LYS A 40 0.00 -3.21 -15.01
C LYS A 40 -0.81 -1.99 -14.58
N SER A 41 -1.63 -1.42 -15.47
CA SER A 41 -2.48 -0.27 -15.15
C SER A 41 -3.61 -0.62 -14.16
N ALA A 42 -4.19 -1.82 -14.26
CA ALA A 42 -5.18 -2.29 -13.30
C ALA A 42 -4.60 -2.51 -11.87
N SER A 43 -3.39 -3.06 -11.76
CA SER A 43 -2.70 -3.26 -10.48
C SER A 43 -2.40 -1.93 -9.78
N LEU A 44 -1.96 -0.92 -10.53
CA LEU A 44 -1.70 0.43 -9.99
C LEU A 44 -2.98 1.16 -9.57
N ALA A 45 -4.10 0.93 -10.26
CA ALA A 45 -5.39 1.51 -9.90
C ALA A 45 -5.99 0.88 -8.63
N ALA A 46 -5.78 -0.43 -8.41
CA ALA A 46 -6.27 -1.16 -7.24
C ALA A 46 -5.55 -0.76 -5.93
N ALA A 47 -4.26 -0.41 -6.00
CA ALA A 47 -3.47 -0.02 -4.82
C ALA A 47 -3.91 1.29 -4.14
N LYS A 48 -4.79 2.10 -4.78
CA LYS A 48 -5.15 3.44 -4.29
C LYS A 48 -6.45 3.50 -3.46
N LYS A 49 -7.14 2.37 -3.22
CA LYS A 49 -8.50 2.35 -2.62
C LYS A 49 -8.63 1.76 -1.22
N THR A 50 -7.54 1.51 -0.49
CA THR A 50 -7.66 1.18 0.93
C THR A 50 -7.38 2.44 1.72
N LYS A 51 -8.44 3.09 2.23
CA LYS A 51 -8.26 3.96 3.40
C LYS A 51 -7.68 3.06 4.49
N PRO A 52 -6.52 3.37 5.09
CA PRO A 52 -6.07 2.61 6.23
C PRO A 52 -7.12 2.79 7.32
N SER A 53 -7.92 1.75 7.58
CA SER A 53 -8.61 1.67 8.86
C SER A 53 -7.51 1.49 9.89
N LEU A 54 -7.34 2.48 10.77
CA LEU A 54 -6.37 2.40 11.86
C LEU A 54 -6.78 1.38 12.94
N LEU A 55 -8.00 0.86 12.85
CA LEU A 55 -8.56 -0.16 13.72
C LEU A 55 -8.76 -1.43 12.90
N ASP A 56 -8.20 -2.54 13.38
CA ASP A 56 -8.56 -3.88 12.90
C ASP A 56 -9.99 -4.19 13.39
N GLU A 57 -10.72 -5.08 12.71
CA GLU A 57 -12.07 -5.52 13.12
C GLU A 57 -12.06 -6.05 14.57
N ARG A 58 -10.92 -6.58 15.01
CA ARG A 58 -10.70 -7.01 16.41
C ARG A 58 -10.74 -5.85 17.40
N ASP A 59 -10.24 -4.67 17.03
CA ASP A 59 -10.17 -3.52 17.91
C ASP A 59 -11.54 -2.93 18.19
N GLU A 60 -12.42 -2.88 17.17
CA GLU A 60 -13.80 -2.40 17.33
C GLU A 60 -14.60 -3.27 18.31
N VAL A 61 -14.46 -4.60 18.21
CA VAL A 61 -15.08 -5.53 19.15
C VAL A 61 -14.54 -5.34 20.57
N VAL A 62 -13.25 -5.11 20.74
CA VAL A 62 -12.64 -4.87 22.05
C VAL A 62 -13.11 -3.53 22.64
N TYR A 63 -13.05 -2.45 21.87
CA TYR A 63 -13.43 -1.12 22.34
C TYR A 63 -14.92 -0.95 22.56
N SER A 64 -15.78 -1.74 21.90
CA SER A 64 -17.23 -1.73 22.18
C SER A 64 -17.58 -2.06 23.64
N LYS A 65 -16.70 -2.77 24.35
CA LYS A 65 -16.85 -3.11 25.77
C LYS A 65 -16.32 -2.04 26.71
N TYR A 66 -15.59 -1.05 26.19
CA TYR A 66 -15.04 0.02 27.00
C TYR A 66 -16.14 1.02 27.38
N ALA A 67 -16.48 1.08 28.67
CA ALA A 67 -17.56 1.94 29.18
C ALA A 67 -17.28 3.45 29.05
N GLY A 68 -16.02 3.82 28.78
CA GLY A 68 -15.58 5.21 28.69
C GLY A 68 -15.42 5.85 30.07
N SER A 69 -14.40 6.68 30.24
CA SER A 69 -14.05 7.22 31.56
C SER A 69 -15.17 8.02 32.24
N LYS A 70 -16.11 8.59 31.46
CA LYS A 70 -17.28 9.31 31.99
C LYS A 70 -18.19 8.42 32.84
N SER A 71 -18.26 7.11 32.57
CA SER A 71 -19.07 6.19 33.37
C SER A 71 -18.56 6.03 34.80
N CYS A 72 -17.28 6.36 35.04
CA CYS A 72 -16.64 6.24 36.35
C CYS A 72 -16.91 7.45 37.25
N ARG A 73 -17.37 8.58 36.69
CA ARG A 73 -17.41 9.88 37.37
C ARG A 73 -18.25 9.88 38.64
N ASP A 74 -19.46 9.33 38.59
CA ASP A 74 -20.43 9.49 39.67
C ASP A 74 -20.07 8.65 40.91
N CYS A 75 -19.42 7.50 40.72
CA CYS A 75 -18.92 6.66 41.82
C CYS A 75 -17.52 7.05 42.31
N HIS A 76 -16.72 7.70 41.46
CA HIS A 76 -15.32 8.04 41.73
C HIS A 76 -15.01 9.52 41.52
N THR A 77 -15.84 10.41 42.08
CA THR A 77 -15.81 11.86 41.81
C THR A 77 -14.43 12.48 42.00
N ASN A 78 -13.76 12.25 43.14
CA ASN A 78 -12.47 12.88 43.44
C ASN A 78 -11.37 12.39 42.49
N ALA A 79 -11.31 11.08 42.23
CA ALA A 79 -10.31 10.51 41.34
C ALA A 79 -10.55 10.93 39.89
N TYR A 80 -11.83 10.95 39.45
CA TYR A 80 -12.20 11.45 38.13
C TYR A 80 -11.82 12.92 37.95
N ALA A 81 -12.09 13.78 38.95
CA ALA A 81 -11.75 15.20 38.88
C ALA A 81 -10.23 15.45 38.77
N LEU A 82 -9.42 14.67 39.50
CA LEU A 82 -7.95 14.72 39.38
C LEU A 82 -7.48 14.22 38.01
N TRP A 83 -8.05 13.11 37.53
CA TRP A 83 -7.71 12.52 36.23
C TRP A 83 -8.08 13.44 35.06
N GLU A 84 -9.28 14.04 35.07
CA GLU A 84 -9.84 14.84 33.98
C GLU A 84 -8.96 16.04 33.64
N ASN A 85 -8.26 16.58 34.64
CA ASN A 85 -7.36 17.72 34.48
C ASN A 85 -5.88 17.34 34.35
N SER A 86 -5.57 16.04 34.23
CA SER A 86 -4.19 15.54 34.14
C SER A 86 -3.70 15.39 32.69
N HIS A 87 -2.38 15.29 32.51
CA HIS A 87 -1.79 14.99 31.20
C HIS A 87 -2.23 13.63 30.63
N HIS A 88 -2.62 12.67 31.48
CA HIS A 88 -3.13 11.37 31.01
C HIS A 88 -4.41 11.52 30.21
N ARG A 89 -5.32 12.44 30.58
CA ARG A 89 -6.54 12.69 29.81
C ARG A 89 -6.22 13.23 28.40
N LEU A 90 -5.10 13.92 28.25
CA LEU A 90 -4.68 14.58 27.03
C LEU A 90 -3.79 13.71 26.14
N ALA A 91 -3.35 12.54 26.61
CA ALA A 91 -2.39 11.68 25.90
C ALA A 91 -2.88 11.27 24.49
N GLU A 92 -4.19 11.02 24.36
CA GLU A 92 -4.83 10.59 23.11
C GLU A 92 -5.88 11.61 22.62
N ARG A 93 -5.60 12.91 22.82
CA ARG A 93 -6.46 13.94 22.24
C ARG A 93 -6.34 13.94 20.71
N HIS A 94 -7.39 14.38 20.04
CA HIS A 94 -7.31 14.67 18.61
C HIS A 94 -6.24 15.73 18.34
N VAL A 95 -5.61 15.62 17.16
CA VAL A 95 -4.68 16.61 16.67
C VAL A 95 -5.42 17.95 16.53
N ASN A 96 -4.87 18.99 17.14
CA ASN A 96 -5.31 20.37 17.02
C ASN A 96 -4.25 21.16 16.23
N PRO A 97 -4.49 21.45 14.94
CA PRO A 97 -3.51 22.14 14.10
C PRO A 97 -3.03 23.50 14.65
N GLU A 98 -3.85 24.22 15.43
CA GLU A 98 -3.49 25.52 15.98
C GLU A 98 -2.36 25.42 17.00
N ILE A 99 -2.32 24.32 17.76
CA ILE A 99 -1.36 24.10 18.84
C ILE A 99 -0.24 23.15 18.38
N ASP A 100 -0.56 22.20 17.52
CA ASP A 100 0.34 21.10 17.15
C ASP A 100 1.25 21.43 15.98
N ARG A 101 0.84 22.29 15.04
CA ARG A 101 1.61 22.59 13.81
C ARG A 101 3.04 23.05 14.09
N ARG A 102 3.23 23.87 15.14
CA ARG A 102 4.54 24.42 15.50
C ARG A 102 5.60 23.36 15.86
N PHE A 103 5.20 22.12 16.16
CA PHE A 103 6.13 21.03 16.46
C PHE A 103 6.63 20.30 15.20
N PHE A 104 5.99 20.55 14.06
CA PHE A 104 6.31 19.95 12.77
C PHE A 104 6.73 21.00 11.72
N GLU A 105 6.57 22.29 12.02
CA GLU A 105 6.97 23.42 11.17
C GLU A 105 7.79 24.46 11.96
N PRO A 106 9.04 24.75 11.57
CA PRO A 106 9.81 24.08 10.51
C PRO A 106 10.08 22.60 10.86
N ALA A 107 10.45 21.80 9.85
CA ALA A 107 10.82 20.40 10.06
C ALA A 107 11.91 20.28 11.13
N GLN A 108 11.72 19.33 12.05
CA GLN A 108 12.66 19.10 13.17
C GLN A 108 13.36 17.75 12.99
N VAL A 109 14.66 17.73 13.17
CA VAL A 109 15.46 16.49 13.16
C VAL A 109 15.75 16.08 14.60
N ILE A 110 15.30 14.88 14.97
CA ILE A 110 15.50 14.28 16.28
C ILE A 110 16.58 13.21 16.13
N ARG A 111 17.70 13.39 16.83
CA ARG A 111 18.80 12.42 16.87
C ARG A 111 18.62 11.52 18.09
N HIS A 112 18.38 10.24 17.83
CA HIS A 112 18.45 9.17 18.82
C HIS A 112 19.86 8.57 18.80
N ASN A 113 20.18 7.64 19.70
CA ASN A 113 21.52 7.06 19.82
C ASN A 113 22.08 6.54 18.48
N SER A 114 21.44 5.54 17.88
CA SER A 114 21.83 4.96 16.58
C SER A 114 20.92 5.36 15.43
N GLN A 115 19.89 6.18 15.68
CA GLN A 115 18.85 6.50 14.70
C GLN A 115 18.65 8.00 14.60
N THR A 116 18.21 8.48 13.44
CA THR A 116 17.79 9.87 13.26
C THR A 116 16.41 9.84 12.62
N SER A 117 15.48 10.58 13.21
CA SER A 117 14.12 10.76 12.69
C SER A 117 13.88 12.22 12.37
N GLU A 118 12.97 12.49 11.44
CA GLU A 118 12.49 13.83 11.12
C GLU A 118 10.99 13.89 11.39
N VAL A 119 10.53 14.99 11.99
CA VAL A 119 9.10 15.32 12.11
C VAL A 119 8.80 16.55 11.28
N ARG A 120 7.84 16.43 10.37
CA ARG A 120 7.43 17.50 9.45
C ARG A 120 6.02 17.30 8.95
N ILE A 121 5.35 18.37 8.55
CA ILE A 121 4.06 18.25 7.85
C ILE A 121 4.30 17.99 6.35
N VAL A 122 3.65 16.98 5.80
CA VAL A 122 3.66 16.66 4.35
C VAL A 122 2.23 16.53 3.85
N GLU A 123 1.82 17.41 2.94
CA GLU A 123 0.45 17.40 2.37
C GLU A 123 -0.65 17.44 3.44
N GLY A 124 -0.42 18.18 4.54
CA GLY A 124 -1.36 18.27 5.65
C GLY A 124 -1.39 17.04 6.59
N ARG A 125 -0.50 16.07 6.39
CA ARG A 125 -0.27 14.97 7.33
C ARG A 125 0.89 15.32 8.27
N PHE A 126 0.69 15.10 9.56
CA PHE A 126 1.69 15.25 10.62
C PHE A 126 2.61 14.03 10.67
#